data_AF-A0A820JCC0-F1
#
_entry.id   AF-A0A820JCC0-F1
#
_cell.length_a   1.000
_cell.length_b   1.000
_cell.length_c   1.000
_cell.angle_alpha   90.00
_cell.angle_beta   90.00
_cell.angle_gamma   90.00
#
_symmetry.space_group_name_H-M   'P 1'
#
loop_
_entity.id
_entity.type
_entity.pdbx_description
1 polymer ?
#
loop_
_entity_poly.entity_id
_entity_poly.type
_entity_poly.pdbx_seq_one_letter_code
_entity_poly.pdbx_strand_id
1 'polypeptide(L)'
;KKDLAKDDEKRSCELAAYFTHVQLQPIHKIMTLKSARNQAFKLKNYKAASSFAKRLLELGPTPEVAQQTRKVLSVCEKNPIDEQPMNYDQYNPFDICAASYVPIYR
;
A
#
# COMPACT_ATOMS: atom_id res chain seq x y z
N LYS A 1 4.07 -12.78 11.40
CA LYS A 1 3.49 -12.46 12.73
C LYS A 1 2.47 -11.35 12.53
N LYS A 2 1.24 -11.53 12.98
CA LYS A 2 0.08 -10.64 12.72
C LYS A 2 -0.38 -10.05 14.07
N ASP A 3 0.59 -9.72 14.93
CA ASP A 3 0.42 -9.42 16.35
C ASP A 3 0.84 -7.98 16.62
N LEU A 4 0.10 -7.04 16.06
CA LEU A 4 0.40 -5.62 16.10
C LEU A 4 -0.94 -4.90 16.37
N ALA A 5 -1.04 -4.25 17.54
CA ALA A 5 -2.23 -3.63 18.14
C ALA A 5 -2.65 -2.34 17.39
N LYS A 6 -3.71 -1.63 17.83
CA LYS A 6 -4.25 -0.46 17.11
C LYS A 6 -3.22 0.64 16.74
N ASP A 7 -2.21 0.88 17.57
CA ASP A 7 -1.12 1.82 17.26
C ASP A 7 -0.23 1.31 16.12
N ASP A 8 -0.08 -0.01 16.06
CA ASP A 8 0.59 -0.70 14.98
C ASP A 8 -0.22 -0.77 13.68
N GLU A 9 -1.49 -0.34 13.61
CA GLU A 9 -2.20 -0.33 12.32
C GLU A 9 -1.53 0.63 11.34
N LYS A 10 -1.06 1.79 11.83
CA LYS A 10 -0.25 2.73 11.05
C LYS A 10 1.06 2.08 10.61
N ARG A 11 1.78 1.47 11.56
CA ARG A 11 3.05 0.78 11.30
C ARG A 11 2.89 -0.38 10.32
N SER A 12 1.79 -1.12 10.41
CA SER A 12 1.44 -2.22 9.50
C SER A 12 1.22 -1.70 8.08
N CYS A 13 0.53 -0.57 7.95
CA CYS A 13 0.33 0.08 6.66
C CYS A 13 1.65 0.64 6.08
N GLU A 14 2.52 1.22 6.89
CA GLU A 14 3.87 1.63 6.49
C GLU A 14 4.69 0.44 5.98
N LEU A 15 4.72 -0.66 6.75
CA LEU A 15 5.41 -1.89 6.35
C LEU A 15 4.83 -2.48 5.06
N ALA A 16 3.50 -2.47 4.91
CA ALA A 16 2.85 -2.93 3.69
C ALA A 16 3.22 -2.03 2.50
N ALA A 17 3.29 -0.71 2.70
CA ALA A 17 3.71 0.25 1.69
C ALA A 17 5.18 0.02 1.28
N TYR A 18 6.09 -0.18 2.22
CA TYR A 18 7.49 -0.55 1.94
C TYR A 18 7.56 -1.87 1.16
N PHE A 19 6.74 -2.86 1.53
CA PHE A 19 6.74 -4.14 0.85
C PHE A 19 6.32 -4.02 -0.63
N THR A 20 5.52 -3.02 -1.02
CA THR A 20 5.16 -2.78 -2.43
C THR A 20 6.36 -2.41 -3.32
N HIS A 21 7.44 -1.90 -2.71
CA HIS A 21 8.65 -1.45 -3.40
C HIS A 21 9.69 -2.56 -3.58
N VAL A 22 9.53 -3.71 -2.92
CA VAL A 22 10.44 -4.85 -3.09
C VAL A 22 10.33 -5.39 -4.52
N GLN A 23 11.48 -5.64 -5.14
CA GLN A 23 11.57 -6.23 -6.47
C GLN A 23 11.19 -7.71 -6.40
N LEU A 24 9.91 -7.99 -6.60
CA LEU A 24 9.32 -9.33 -6.64
C LEU A 24 8.71 -9.63 -8.00
N GLN A 25 8.50 -10.92 -8.30
CA GLN A 25 7.73 -11.34 -9.46
C GLN A 25 6.32 -10.72 -9.43
N PRO A 26 5.72 -10.39 -10.60
CA PRO A 26 4.43 -9.70 -10.69
C PRO A 26 3.31 -10.36 -9.88
N ILE A 27 3.27 -11.70 -9.84
CA ILE A 27 2.28 -12.48 -9.09
C ILE A 27 2.31 -12.19 -7.58
N HIS A 28 3.50 -12.05 -7.00
CA HIS A 28 3.66 -11.71 -5.58
C HIS A 28 3.39 -10.21 -5.34
N LYS A 29 3.78 -9.37 -6.31
CA LYS A 29 3.55 -7.92 -6.23
C LYS A 29 2.06 -7.57 -6.19
N ILE A 30 1.25 -8.30 -6.96
CA ILE A 30 -0.22 -8.21 -6.92
C ILE A 30 -0.76 -8.50 -5.52
N MET A 31 -0.27 -9.55 -4.86
CA MET A 31 -0.69 -9.89 -3.49
C MET A 31 -0.33 -8.80 -2.48
N THR A 32 0.89 -8.27 -2.57
CA THR A 32 1.38 -7.20 -1.70
C THR A 32 0.57 -5.93 -1.87
N LEU A 33 0.33 -5.50 -3.11
CA LEU A 33 -0.48 -4.31 -3.43
C LEU A 33 -1.94 -4.47 -2.99
N LYS A 34 -2.52 -5.66 -3.13
CA LYS A 34 -3.86 -5.97 -2.62
C LYS A 34 -3.93 -5.79 -1.10
N SER A 35 -2.92 -6.27 -0.37
CA SER A 35 -2.83 -6.12 1.08
C SER A 35 -2.66 -4.65 1.49
N ALA A 36 -1.71 -3.93 0.87
CA ALA A 36 -1.43 -2.53 1.15
C ALA A 36 -2.66 -1.64 0.89
N ARG A 37 -3.36 -1.83 -0.23
CA ARG A 37 -4.61 -1.12 -0.54
C ARG A 37 -5.67 -1.32 0.54
N ASN A 38 -5.89 -2.55 1.00
CA ASN A 38 -6.89 -2.84 2.02
C ASN A 38 -6.57 -2.18 3.37
N GLN A 39 -5.30 -2.17 3.77
CA GLN A 39 -4.86 -1.52 5.01
C GLN A 39 -4.95 0.02 4.91
N ALA A 40 -4.47 0.60 3.80
CA ALA A 40 -4.55 2.03 3.56
C ALA A 40 -6.01 2.52 3.53
N PHE A 41 -6.91 1.75 2.92
CA PHE A 41 -8.35 2.07 2.92
C PHE A 41 -8.96 2.01 4.33
N LYS A 42 -8.54 1.05 5.17
CA LYS A 42 -8.99 0.95 6.57
C LYS A 42 -8.54 2.15 7.41
N LEU A 43 -7.33 2.65 7.16
CA LEU A 43 -6.78 3.86 7.79
C LEU A 43 -7.27 5.17 7.18
N LYS A 44 -8.17 5.10 6.19
CA LYS A 44 -8.68 6.26 5.44
C LYS A 44 -7.58 7.07 4.75
N ASN A 45 -6.48 6.41 4.38
CA ASN A 45 -5.42 6.99 3.57
C ASN A 45 -5.75 6.79 2.09
N TYR A 46 -6.70 7.58 1.60
CA TYR A 46 -7.30 7.39 0.28
C TYR A 46 -6.35 7.76 -0.87
N LYS A 47 -5.48 8.75 -0.69
CA LYS A 47 -4.52 9.16 -1.72
C LYS A 47 -3.42 8.10 -1.90
N ALA A 48 -2.91 7.54 -0.81
CA ALA A 48 -2.01 6.39 -0.86
C ALA A 48 -2.71 5.14 -1.44
N ALA A 49 -3.93 4.83 -0.97
CA ALA A 49 -4.72 3.69 -1.45
C ALA A 49 -5.03 3.77 -2.95
N SER A 50 -5.33 4.97 -3.48
CA SER A 50 -5.54 5.20 -4.92
C SER A 50 -4.28 4.88 -5.72
N SER A 51 -3.11 5.33 -5.25
CA SER A 51 -1.84 5.06 -5.91
C SER A 51 -1.53 3.55 -5.97
N PHE A 52 -1.75 2.82 -4.86
CA PHE A 52 -1.62 1.36 -4.84
C PHE A 52 -2.61 0.65 -5.76
N ALA A 53 -3.86 1.13 -5.81
CA ALA A 53 -4.90 0.58 -6.66
C ALA A 53 -4.59 0.76 -8.16
N LYS A 54 -4.04 1.92 -8.57
CA LYS A 54 -3.59 2.15 -9.95
C LYS A 54 -2.48 1.19 -10.35
N ARG A 55 -1.43 1.09 -9.53
CA ARG A 55 -0.31 0.16 -9.75
C ARG A 55 -0.75 -1.30 -9.80
N LEU A 56 -1.74 -1.66 -8.98
CA LEU A 56 -2.35 -2.99 -8.98
C LEU A 56 -3.07 -3.28 -10.31
N LEU A 57 -3.79 -2.31 -10.88
CA LEU A 57 -4.47 -2.46 -12.17
C LEU A 57 -3.49 -2.54 -13.35
N GLU A 58 -2.36 -1.84 -13.29
CA GLU A 58 -1.30 -1.91 -14.31
C GLU A 58 -0.65 -3.30 -14.40
N LEU A 59 -0.58 -4.03 -13.29
CA LEU A 59 -0.02 -5.39 -13.26
C LEU A 59 -0.98 -6.47 -13.81
N GLY A 60 -2.23 -6.12 -14.15
CA GLY A 60 -3.21 -7.07 -14.70
C GLY A 60 -3.62 -8.18 -13.72
N PRO A 61 -4.30 -7.86 -12.60
CA PRO A 61 -4.74 -8.85 -11.63
C PRO A 61 -5.96 -9.61 -12.15
N THR A 62 -6.37 -10.66 -11.44
CA THR A 62 -7.59 -11.41 -11.78
C THR A 62 -8.82 -10.49 -11.88
N PRO A 63 -9.77 -10.78 -12.79
CA PRO A 63 -10.88 -9.89 -13.09
C PRO A 63 -11.73 -9.54 -11.86
N GLU A 64 -11.89 -10.46 -10.91
CA GLU A 64 -12.59 -10.23 -9.64
C GLU A 64 -11.86 -9.18 -8.77
N VAL A 65 -10.54 -9.29 -8.64
CA VAL A 65 -9.72 -8.33 -7.88
C VAL A 65 -9.68 -6.99 -8.60
N ALA A 66 -9.62 -6.97 -9.93
CA ALA A 66 -9.66 -5.74 -10.72
C ALA A 66 -10.97 -4.96 -10.50
N GLN A 67 -12.12 -5.64 -10.52
CA GLN A 67 -13.42 -5.02 -10.24
C GLN A 67 -13.49 -4.43 -8.83
N GLN A 68 -13.05 -5.18 -7.81
CA GLN A 68 -12.98 -4.65 -6.44
C GLN A 68 -12.04 -3.45 -6.34
N THR A 69 -10.90 -3.49 -7.02
CA THR A 69 -9.92 -2.41 -7.02
C THR A 69 -10.48 -1.14 -7.64
N ARG A 70 -11.20 -1.23 -8.77
CA ARG A 70 -11.86 -0.08 -9.40
C ARG A 70 -12.94 0.54 -8.51
N LYS A 71 -13.71 -0.27 -7.78
CA LYS A 71 -14.70 0.23 -6.80
C LYS A 71 -14.02 1.04 -5.69
N VAL A 72 -12.94 0.49 -5.12
CA VAL A 72 -12.15 1.19 -4.09
C VAL A 72 -11.55 2.47 -4.65
N LEU A 73 -10.98 2.43 -5.86
CA LEU A 73 -10.42 3.60 -6.54
C LEU A 73 -11.44 4.72 -6.68
N SER A 74 -12.66 4.42 -7.13
CA SER A 74 -13.73 5.41 -7.27
C SER A 74 -14.12 6.07 -5.95
N VAL A 75 -14.06 5.33 -4.83
CA VAL A 75 -14.29 5.91 -3.49
C VAL A 75 -13.11 6.79 -3.08
N CYS A 76 -11.88 6.34 -3.33
CA CYS A 76 -10.67 7.11 -3.00
C CYS A 76 -10.56 8.41 -3.81
N GLU A 77 -11.01 8.42 -5.07
CA GLU A 77 -10.97 9.61 -5.94
C GLU A 77 -11.96 10.69 -5.51
N LYS A 78 -13.06 10.32 -4.84
CA LYS A 78 -14.01 11.29 -4.29
C LYS A 78 -13.45 12.08 -3.11
N ASN A 79 -12.53 11.48 -2.33
CA ASN A 79 -11.91 12.11 -1.17
C ASN A 79 -10.41 11.76 -1.11
N PRO A 80 -9.54 12.42 -1.90
CA PRO A 80 -8.12 12.12 -1.97
C PRO A 80 -7.34 12.74 -0.79
N ILE A 81 -7.80 12.51 0.44
CA ILE A 81 -7.17 13.00 1.67
C ILE A 81 -6.57 11.80 2.40
N ASP A 82 -5.37 11.97 2.94
CA ASP A 82 -4.77 11.01 3.86
C ASP A 82 -5.00 11.49 5.31
N GLU A 83 -5.74 10.72 6.11
CA GLU A 83 -6.07 11.04 7.50
C GLU A 83 -4.90 10.75 8.45
N GLN A 84 -4.03 9.80 8.09
CA GLN A 84 -2.89 9.37 8.92
C GLN A 84 -1.56 9.63 8.22
N PRO A 85 -0.68 10.48 8.78
CA PRO A 85 0.65 10.68 8.23
C PRO A 85 1.44 9.36 8.32
N MET A 86 2.06 8.98 7.20
CA MET A 86 2.91 7.79 7.09
C MET A 86 4.28 8.22 6.60
N ASN A 87 5.36 7.61 7.10
CA ASN A 87 6.73 7.89 6.67
C ASN A 87 7.07 7.19 5.34
N TYR A 88 6.22 7.36 4.34
CA TYR A 88 6.32 6.68 3.06
C TYR A 88 6.23 7.68 1.91
N ASP A 89 7.35 7.84 1.20
CA ASP A 89 7.40 8.54 -0.07
C ASP A 89 7.49 7.53 -1.21
N GLN A 90 6.54 7.58 -2.14
CA GLN A 90 6.48 6.69 -3.31
C GLN A 90 7.32 7.19 -4.49
N TYR A 91 7.73 8.46 -4.49
CA TYR A 91 8.50 9.07 -5.58
C TYR A 91 9.99 9.04 -5.30
N ASN A 92 10.37 8.97 -4.02
CA ASN A 92 11.77 8.88 -3.62
C ASN A 92 12.22 7.40 -3.56
N PRO A 93 13.20 6.95 -4.36
CA PRO A 93 13.74 5.60 -4.21
C PRO A 93 14.34 5.40 -2.81
N PHE A 94 13.93 4.34 -2.12
CA PHE A 94 14.43 3.98 -0.80
C PHE A 94 14.80 2.50 -0.72
N ASP A 95 15.77 2.19 0.15
CA ASP A 95 16.12 0.83 0.56
C ASP A 95 15.56 0.56 1.98
N ILE A 96 15.13 -0.66 2.26
CA ILE A 96 14.53 -1.00 3.57
C ILE A 96 15.61 -1.59 4.49
N CYS A 97 15.79 -1.04 5.69
CA CYS A 97 16.66 -1.65 6.69
C CYS A 97 16.10 -2.99 7.18
N ALA A 98 16.86 -4.09 7.02
CA ALA A 98 16.41 -5.44 7.40
C ALA A 98 16.26 -5.66 8.92
N ALA A 99 16.89 -4.82 9.75
CA ALA A 99 16.78 -4.90 11.21
C ALA A 99 15.65 -4.02 11.76
N SER A 100 15.56 -2.78 11.29
CA SER A 100 14.64 -1.77 11.85
C SER A 100 13.35 -1.60 11.04
N TYR A 101 13.31 -2.08 9.80
CA TYR A 101 12.20 -1.92 8.85
C TYR A 101 11.80 -0.45 8.60
N VAL A 102 12.81 0.42 8.55
CA VAL A 102 12.67 1.85 8.25
C VAL A 102 13.21 2.11 6.84
N PRO A 103 12.58 2.99 6.05
CA PRO A 103 13.10 3.38 4.74
C PRO A 103 14.36 4.23 4.91
N ILE A 104 15.42 3.83 4.21
CA ILE A 104 16.64 4.60 4.03
C ILE A 104 16.50 5.26 2.66
N TYR A 105 16.13 6.53 2.68
CA TYR A 105 16.06 7.36 1.48
C TYR A 105 17.47 7.65 0.97
N ARG A 106 17.62 7.76 -0.35
CA ARG A 106 18.86 8.17 -1.00
C ARG A 106 18.92 9.68 -1.20
#